data_AF-A0A382ZGI6-F1
#
_entry.id   AF-A0A382ZGI6-F1
#
_cell.length_a   1.000
_cell.length_b   1.000
_cell.length_c   1.000
_cell.angle_alpha   90.00
_cell.angle_beta   90.00
_cell.angle_gamma   90.00
#
_symmetry.space_group_name_H-M   'P 1'
#
loop_
_entity.id
_entity.type
_entity.pdbx_description
1 polymer ?
#
loop_
_entity_poly.entity_id
_entity_poly.type
_entity_poly.pdbx_seq_one_letter_code
_entity_poly.pdbx_strand_id
1 'polypeptide(L)' 'MPRNDTNGLIRLRGVRHNNLKNLDLDLPKGKLIVFTGLSGSGKSSLAFDTLFAEGQRRYV' A
#
# COMPACT_ATOMS: atom_id res chain seq x y z
N MET A 1 22.91 -0.66 17.36
CA MET A 1 21.60 -1.36 17.39
C MET A 1 20.57 -0.40 16.82
N PRO A 2 19.99 -0.64 15.62
CA PRO A 2 18.90 0.21 15.15
C PRO A 2 17.76 0.09 16.15
N ARG A 3 17.27 1.24 16.63
CA ARG A 3 16.23 1.33 17.66
C ARG A 3 14.95 0.67 17.15
N ASN A 4 14.20 0.03 18.04
CA ASN A 4 12.96 -0.65 17.72
C ASN A 4 11.93 0.42 17.32
N ASP A 5 11.75 0.61 16.01
CA ASP A 5 10.85 1.61 15.47
C ASP A 5 9.42 1.31 15.95
N THR A 6 8.82 2.20 16.74
CA THR A 6 7.36 2.30 16.85
C THR A 6 6.78 2.83 15.53
N ASN A 7 7.17 2.24 14.40
CA ASN A 7 6.70 2.63 13.08
C ASN A 7 5.31 2.03 12.89
N GLY A 8 4.28 2.86 12.94
CA GLY A 8 2.91 2.43 12.72
C GLY A 8 2.74 1.72 11.37
N LEU A 9 1.67 0.94 11.22
CA LEU A 9 1.34 0.27 9.97
C LEU A 9 0.42 1.17 9.12
N ILE A 10 0.60 1.13 7.80
CA ILE A 10 -0.45 1.52 6.84
C ILE A 10 -1.25 0.26 6.57
N ARG A 11 -2.50 0.22 7.05
CA ARG A 11 -3.40 -0.92 6.86
C ARG A 11 -4.34 -0.61 5.71
N LEU A 12 -4.20 -1.38 4.65
CA LEU A 12 -5.13 -1.42 3.54
C LEU A 12 -6.12 -2.55 3.84
N ARG A 13 -7.41 -2.23 3.84
CA ARG A 13 -8.48 -3.19 4.12
C ARG A 13 -9.52 -3.13 3.02
N GLY A 14 -9.92 -4.29 2.51
CA GLY A 14 -10.96 -4.44 1.49
C GLY A 14 -10.65 -3.71 0.18
N VAL A 15 -9.38 -3.66 -0.25
CA VAL A 15 -9.02 -2.93 -1.47
C VAL A 15 -9.67 -3.55 -2.70
N ARG A 16 -10.51 -2.77 -3.37
CA ARG A 16 -11.26 -3.15 -4.58
C ARG A 16 -11.13 -2.02 -5.61
N HIS A 17 -10.12 -2.12 -6.46
CA HIS A 17 -9.92 -1.19 -7.58
C HIS A 17 -9.35 -1.96 -8.78
N ASN A 18 -9.99 -1.84 -9.94
CA ASN A 18 -9.67 -2.61 -11.17
C ASN A 18 -9.61 -4.14 -10.90
N ASN A 19 -8.49 -4.78 -11.22
CA ASN A 19 -8.28 -6.23 -11.05
C ASN A 19 -8.08 -6.69 -9.59
N LEU A 20 -8.07 -5.78 -8.61
CA LEU A 20 -7.83 -6.14 -7.21
C LEU A 20 -9.08 -6.76 -6.58
N LYS A 21 -8.96 -8.05 -6.22
CA LYS A 21 -10.05 -8.86 -5.66
C LYS A 21 -10.05 -8.83 -4.13
N ASN A 22 -10.43 -7.70 -3.53
CA ASN A 22 -10.62 -7.57 -2.08
C ASN A 22 -9.38 -7.97 -1.27
N LEU A 23 -8.29 -7.21 -1.44
CA LEU A 23 -7.01 -7.46 -0.76
C LEU A 23 -6.92 -6.70 0.57
N ASP A 24 -6.43 -7.39 1.60
CA ASP A 24 -5.99 -6.80 2.86
C ASP A 24 -4.46 -6.84 2.93
N LEU A 25 -3.83 -5.71 3.29
CA LEU A 25 -2.37 -5.59 3.34
C LEU A 25 -1.93 -4.67 4.48
N ASP A 26 -0.91 -5.08 5.23
CA ASP A 26 -0.28 -4.27 6.27
C ASP A 26 1.14 -3.88 5.84
N LEU A 27 1.38 -2.57 5.65
CA LEU A 27 2.65 -2.02 5.19
C LEU A 27 3.36 -1.30 6.35
N PRO A 28 4.63 -1.61 6.66
CA PRO A 28 5.38 -0.88 7.67
C PRO A 28 5.71 0.54 7.21
N LYS A 29 5.38 1.55 8.02
CA LYS A 29 5.80 2.94 7.75
C LYS A 29 7.33 3.07 7.83
N GLY A 30 7.87 4.07 7.16
CA GLY A 30 9.30 4.41 7.22
C GLY A 30 10.24 3.36 6.62
N LYS A 31 9.71 2.43 5.82
CA LYS A 31 10.49 1.42 5.09
C LYS A 31 10.35 1.65 3.58
N LEU A 32 11.37 1.25 2.82
CA LEU A 32 11.28 1.14 1.38
C LEU A 32 10.52 -0.15 1.04
N ILE A 33 9.36 -0.02 0.38
CA ILE A 33 8.49 -1.14 0.02
C ILE A 33 8.45 -1.27 -1.49
N VAL A 34 8.67 -2.48 -2.00
CA VAL A 34 8.68 -2.77 -3.44
C VAL A 34 7.49 -3.68 -3.77
N PHE A 35 6.62 -3.23 -4.67
CA PHE A 35 5.55 -4.06 -5.22
C PHE A 35 6.02 -4.75 -6.51
N THR A 36 6.02 -6.09 -6.53
CA THR A 36 6.45 -6.90 -7.68
C THR A 36 5.42 -7.97 -8.07
N GLY A 37 5.54 -8.52 -9.28
CA GLY A 37 4.60 -9.50 -9.85
C GLY A 37 4.35 -9.31 -11.35
N LEU A 38 3.64 -10.26 -11.96
CA LEU A 38 3.34 -10.31 -13.41
C LEU A 38 2.62 -9.05 -13.92
N SER A 39 2.78 -8.71 -15.20
CA SER A 39 2.02 -7.62 -15.82
C SER A 39 0.51 -7.84 -15.65
N GLY A 40 -0.25 -6.77 -15.39
CA GLY A 40 -1.70 -6.86 -15.15
C GLY A 40 -2.13 -7.36 -13.74
N SER A 41 -1.20 -7.70 -12.85
CA SER A 41 -1.51 -8.21 -11.49
C SER A 41 -2.08 -7.16 -10.52
N GLY A 42 -2.23 -5.90 -10.93
CA GLY A 42 -2.82 -4.83 -10.10
C GLY A 42 -1.84 -4.04 -9.23
N LYS A 43 -0.51 -4.17 -9.44
CA LYS A 43 0.51 -3.42 -8.67
C LYS A 43 0.35 -1.91 -8.77
N SER A 44 0.28 -1.40 -10.01
CA SER A 44 0.12 0.04 -10.25
C SER A 44 -1.20 0.54 -9.68
N SER A 45 -2.28 -0.26 -9.77
CA SER A 45 -3.56 0.11 -9.17
C SER A 45 -3.54 0.11 -7.64
N LEU A 46 -2.76 -0.77 -7.02
CA LEU A 46 -2.59 -0.75 -5.56
C LEU A 46 -1.74 0.45 -5.13
N ALA A 47 -0.62 0.70 -5.80
CA ALA A 47 0.33 1.73 -5.41
C ALA A 47 -0.15 3.15 -5.74
N PHE A 48 -0.59 3.39 -6.97
CA PHE A 48 -0.97 4.72 -7.45
C PHE A 48 -2.46 4.99 -7.23
N ASP A 49 -3.33 4.14 -7.80
CA ASP A 49 -4.76 4.43 -7.81
C ASP A 49 -5.40 4.29 -6.41
N THR A 50 -4.83 3.47 -5.54
CA THR A 50 -5.35 3.24 -4.18
C THR A 50 -4.53 3.98 -3.13
N LEU A 51 -3.28 3.55 -2.91
CA LEU A 51 -2.49 4.02 -1.77
C LEU A 51 -2.10 5.50 -1.93
N PHE A 52 -1.55 5.87 -3.09
CA PHE A 52 -1.14 7.25 -3.35
C PHE A 52 -2.34 8.19 -3.44
N ALA A 53 -3.38 7.83 -4.22
CA ALA A 53 -4.58 8.66 -4.35
C ALA A 53 -5.27 8.92 -3.01
N GLU A 54 -5.45 7.89 -2.16
CA GLU A 54 -6.08 8.07 -0.86
C GLU A 54 -5.18 8.83 0.13
N GLY A 55 -3.87 8.64 0.05
CA GLY A 55 -2.90 9.41 0.82
C GLY A 55 -2.95 10.90 0.45
N GLN A 56 -2.96 11.20 -0.85
CA GLN A 56 -3.10 12.56 -1.36
C GLN A 56 -4.42 13.17 -0.92
N ARG A 57 -5.55 12.46 -1.08
CA ARG A 57 -6.89 12.96 -0.72
C ARG A 57 -7.04 13.34 0.76
N ARG A 58 -6.34 12.65 1.66
CA ARG A 58 -6.51 12.81 3.12
C ARG A 58 -5.51 13.74 3.79
N TYR A 59 -4.31 13.88 3.22
CA TYR A 59 -3.19 14.54 3.88
C TYR A 59 -2.62 15.72 3.10
N VAL A 60 -3.21 16.04 1.95
CA VAL A 60 -2.97 17.26 1.16
C VAL A 60 -4.30 18.00 1.06
#